data_AF-A0A855K8K0-F1
#
_entry.id   AF-A0A855K8K0-F1
#
_cell.length_a   1.000
_cell.length_b   1.000
_cell.length_c   1.000
_cell.angle_alpha   90.00
_cell.angle_beta   90.00
_cell.angle_gamma   90.00
#
_symmetry.space_group_name_H-M   'P 1'
#
loop_
_entity.id
_entity.type
_entity.pdbx_description
1 polymer ?
#
loop_
_entity_poly.entity_id
_entity_poly.type
_entity_poly.pdbx_seq_one_letter_code
_entity_poly.pdbx_strand_id
1 'polypeptide(L)'
;YSNQVVDGYEMRQRALRPVYVGNLKVQMIAEYRGAEFTGRVLRIENKGAAPVTLTEATVAPSSALAVSIAEPKLDPGKVTTAYLVSQNGRQ
;
A
#
# COMPACT_ATOMS: atom_id res chain seq x y z
N TYR A 1 0.89 -15.77 -10.82
CA TYR A 1 -0.35 -14.98 -10.90
C TYR A 1 -0.18 -13.94 -11.99
N SER A 2 -0.91 -14.10 -13.10
CA SER A 2 -0.91 -13.11 -14.18
C SER A 2 -1.48 -11.81 -13.63
N ASN A 3 -0.74 -10.72 -13.81
CA ASN A 3 -1.12 -9.38 -13.41
C ASN A 3 -2.16 -8.81 -14.41
N GLN A 4 -3.27 -9.52 -14.55
CA GLN A 4 -4.30 -9.21 -15.53
C GLN A 4 -5.16 -8.07 -14.97
N VAL A 5 -5.16 -6.96 -15.69
CA VAL A 5 -5.97 -5.79 -15.33
C VAL A 5 -7.44 -6.18 -15.46
N VAL A 6 -8.23 -5.89 -14.43
CA VAL A 6 -9.68 -6.16 -14.41
C VAL A 6 -10.37 -5.22 -15.40
N ASP A 7 -11.41 -5.71 -16.09
CA ASP A 7 -12.20 -4.89 -17.01
C ASP A 7 -12.74 -3.62 -16.32
N GLY A 8 -12.64 -2.49 -17.01
CA GLY A 8 -13.01 -1.18 -16.47
C GLY A 8 -11.99 -0.56 -15.51
N TYR A 9 -10.85 -1.21 -15.28
CA TYR A 9 -9.71 -0.64 -14.55
C TYR A 9 -8.53 -0.37 -15.46
N GLU A 10 -7.79 0.68 -15.15
CA GLU A 10 -6.47 0.94 -15.72
C GLU A 10 -5.39 0.71 -14.67
N MET A 11 -4.36 -0.06 -15.02
CA MET A 11 -3.17 -0.21 -14.17
C MET A 11 -2.14 0.86 -14.52
N ARG A 12 -1.70 1.62 -13.52
CA ARG A 12 -0.56 2.54 -13.63
C ARG A 12 0.56 2.06 -12.73
N GLN A 13 1.64 1.58 -13.34
CA GLN A 13 2.91 1.41 -12.65
C GLN A 13 3.67 2.73 -12.63
N ARG A 14 3.27 3.62 -11.72
CA ARG A 14 4.13 4.73 -11.32
C ARG A 14 4.80 4.34 -10.02
N ALA A 15 6.09 3.98 -10.11
CA ALA A 15 6.93 3.90 -8.93
C ALA A 15 7.07 5.32 -8.37
N LEU A 16 6.19 5.67 -7.41
CA LEU A 16 6.37 6.88 -6.64
C LEU A 16 7.68 6.74 -5.86
N ARG A 17 8.38 7.88 -5.68
CA ARG A 17 9.56 7.91 -4.82
C ARG A 17 9.15 7.36 -3.44
N PRO A 18 9.95 6.45 -2.84
CA PRO A 18 9.66 5.97 -1.51
C PRO A 18 9.52 7.13 -0.53
N VAL A 19 8.56 7.00 0.39
CA VAL A 19 8.37 7.93 1.51
C VAL A 19 8.72 7.22 2.82
N TYR A 20 9.16 7.98 3.81
CA TYR A 20 9.49 7.47 5.13
C TYR A 20 8.42 7.87 6.13
N VAL A 21 7.94 6.88 6.89
CA VAL A 21 7.03 7.08 8.04
C VAL A 21 7.74 6.53 9.27
N GLY A 22 8.42 7.41 10.01
CA GLY A 22 9.39 6.98 11.02
C GLY A 22 10.46 6.07 10.39
N ASN A 23 10.59 4.85 10.91
CA ASN A 23 11.54 3.84 10.43
C ASN A 23 11.00 2.96 9.29
N LEU A 24 9.80 3.22 8.77
CA LEU A 24 9.22 2.46 7.67
C LEU A 24 9.52 3.16 6.34
N LYS A 25 10.10 2.42 5.38
CA LYS A 25 10.18 2.85 3.99
C LYS A 25 8.96 2.31 3.25
N VAL A 26 8.10 3.20 2.79
CA VAL A 26 6.85 2.89 2.09
C VAL A 26 6.96 3.30 0.63
N GLN A 27 6.64 2.40 -0.29
CA GLN A 27 6.70 2.66 -1.72
C GLN A 27 5.45 2.12 -2.41
N MET A 28 4.75 2.98 -3.16
CA MET A 28 3.67 2.52 -4.04
C MET A 28 4.28 1.84 -5.27
N ILE A 29 3.89 0.60 -5.52
CA ILE A 29 4.40 -0.23 -6.62
C ILE A 29 3.35 -0.47 -7.72
N ALA A 30 2.07 -0.26 -7.42
CA ALA A 30 0.99 -0.28 -8.40
C ALA A 30 -0.19 0.58 -7.93
N GLU A 31 -0.91 1.13 -8.91
CA GLU A 31 -2.22 1.77 -8.72
C GLU A 31 -3.19 1.24 -9.80
N TYR A 32 -4.40 0.88 -9.39
CA TYR A 32 -5.49 0.43 -10.25
C TYR A 32 -6.63 1.43 -10.13
N ARG A 33 -6.98 2.08 -11.24
CA ARG A 33 -8.03 3.12 -11.27
C ARG A 33 -9.25 2.60 -12.00
N GLY A 34 -10.38 2.53 -11.31
CA GLY A 34 -11.69 2.31 -11.90
C GLY A 34 -12.53 3.58 -11.84
N ALA A 35 -13.78 3.51 -12.28
CA ALA A 35 -14.71 4.65 -12.29
C ALA A 35 -14.98 5.19 -10.88
N GLU A 36 -15.22 4.31 -9.90
CA GLU A 36 -15.61 4.70 -8.53
C GLU A 36 -14.49 4.53 -7.51
N PHE A 37 -13.57 3.59 -7.73
CA PHE A 37 -12.54 3.23 -6.76
C PHE A 37 -11.14 3.28 -7.35
N THR A 38 -10.18 3.62 -6.48
CA THR A 38 -8.76 3.46 -6.73
C THR A 38 -8.18 2.44 -5.75
N GLY A 39 -7.57 1.38 -6.28
CA GLY A 39 -6.76 0.41 -5.57
C GLY A 39 -5.28 0.78 -5.60
N ARG A 40 -4.56 0.63 -4.48
CA ARG A 40 -3.11 0.86 -4.40
C ARG A 40 -2.42 -0.32 -3.76
N VAL A 41 -1.22 -0.61 -4.24
CA VAL A 41 -0.34 -1.64 -3.69
C VAL A 41 0.92 -0.96 -3.17
N LEU A 42 1.19 -1.15 -1.87
CA LEU A 42 2.33 -0.59 -1.17
C LEU A 42 3.32 -1.69 -0.79
N ARG A 43 4.60 -1.49 -1.09
CA ARG A 43 5.71 -2.23 -0.52
C ARG A 43 6.20 -1.48 0.71
N ILE A 44 6.22 -2.16 1.86
CA ILE A 44 6.63 -1.55 3.15
C ILE A 44 7.81 -2.33 3.69
N GLU A 45 8.90 -1.64 4.01
CA GLU A 45 10.13 -2.21 4.57
C GLU A 45 10.43 -1.58 5.93
N ASN A 46 10.70 -2.41 6.94
CA ASN A 46 11.19 -1.93 8.23
C ASN A 46 12.69 -1.61 8.11
N LYS A 47 13.06 -0.32 8.17
CA LYS A 47 14.46 0.15 8.17
C LYS A 47 15.02 0.37 9.58
N GLY A 48 14.22 0.13 10.62
CA GLY A 48 14.63 0.26 12.02
C GLY A 48 15.37 -0.97 12.54
N ALA A 49 15.84 -0.87 13.78
CA ALA A 49 16.55 -1.94 14.48
C ALA A 49 15.66 -2.84 15.36
N ALA A 50 14.36 -2.53 15.48
CA ALA A 50 13.41 -3.29 16.29
C ALA A 50 12.23 -3.78 15.44
N PRO A 51 11.57 -4.90 15.83
CA PRO A 51 10.33 -5.33 15.20
C PRO A 51 9.24 -4.25 15.32
N VAL A 52 8.39 -4.16 14.30
CA VAL A 52 7.24 -3.24 14.26
C VAL A 52 5.98 -3.99 13.87
N THR A 53 4.89 -3.67 14.54
CA THR A 53 3.56 -4.15 14.15
C THR A 53 2.86 -3.05 13.36
N LEU A 54 2.54 -3.34 12.10
CA LEU A 54 1.75 -2.47 11.25
C LEU A 54 0.27 -2.57 11.63
N THR A 55 -0.40 -1.42 11.64
CA THR A 55 -1.85 -1.31 11.73
C THR A 55 -2.39 -0.59 10.51
N GLU A 56 -3.70 -0.67 10.27
CA GLU A 56 -4.33 0.04 9.15
C GLU A 56 -4.01 1.54 9.16
N ALA A 57 -4.02 2.17 10.34
CA ALA A 57 -3.70 3.58 10.53
C ALA A 57 -2.23 3.93 10.20
N THR A 58 -1.31 2.96 10.25
CA THR A 58 0.10 3.19 9.88
C THR A 58 0.33 3.17 8.38
N VAL A 59 -0.54 2.51 7.62
CA VAL A 59 -0.35 2.26 6.18
C VAL A 59 -1.34 3.00 5.30
N ALA A 60 -2.45 3.48 5.86
CA ALA A 60 -3.53 4.11 5.12
C ALA A 60 -4.11 5.33 5.85
N PRO A 61 -4.59 6.34 5.10
CA PRO A 61 -5.39 7.41 5.69
C PRO A 61 -6.74 6.86 6.17
N SER A 62 -7.39 7.57 7.11
CA SER A 62 -8.72 7.20 7.63
C SER A 62 -9.83 7.21 6.58
N SER A 63 -9.61 7.85 5.44
CA SER A 63 -10.52 7.84 4.28
C SER A 63 -10.39 6.58 3.41
N ALA A 64 -9.45 5.68 3.71
CA ALA A 64 -9.38 4.40 3.04
C ALA A 64 -10.64 3.58 3.35
N LEU A 65 -11.25 3.03 2.31
CA LEU A 65 -12.44 2.17 2.42
C LEU A 65 -12.09 0.78 2.93
N ALA A 66 -10.93 0.26 2.52
CA ALA A 66 -10.44 -1.04 2.94
C ALA A 66 -8.92 -1.07 2.95
N VAL A 67 -8.36 -1.85 3.88
CA VAL A 67 -6.93 -2.08 4.03
C VAL A 67 -6.70 -3.58 4.28
N SER A 68 -5.69 -4.14 3.63
CA SER A 68 -5.21 -5.49 3.91
C SER A 68 -3.70 -5.48 3.97
N ILE A 69 -3.11 -6.13 4.98
CA ILE A 69 -1.67 -6.23 5.19
C ILE A 69 -1.31 -7.71 5.22
N ALA A 70 -0.43 -8.14 4.31
CA ALA A 70 -0.12 -9.56 4.14
C ALA A 70 0.60 -10.16 5.37
N GLU A 71 1.58 -9.42 5.90
CA GLU A 71 2.31 -9.73 7.13
C GLU A 71 2.38 -8.45 7.98
N PRO A 72 1.59 -8.34 9.06
CA PRO A 72 1.55 -7.14 9.89
C PRO A 72 2.74 -7.03 10.84
N LYS A 73 3.43 -8.12 11.20
CA LYS A 73 4.61 -8.06 12.07
C LYS A 73 5.89 -8.10 11.24
N LEU A 74 6.64 -7.00 11.27
CA LEU A 74 7.86 -6.83 10.49
C LEU A 74 9.10 -6.74 11.39
N ASP A 75 9.91 -7.79 11.37
CA ASP A 75 11.26 -7.74 11.92
C ASP A 75 12.15 -6.74 11.15
N PRO A 76 13.28 -6.29 11.73
CA PRO A 76 14.25 -5.42 11.05
C PRO A 76 14.64 -5.93 9.67
N GLY A 77 14.57 -5.06 8.67
CA GLY A 77 14.90 -5.37 7.26
C GLY A 77 13.83 -6.18 6.51
N LYS A 78 12.77 -6.66 7.17
CA LYS A 78 11.69 -7.39 6.51
C LYS A 78 10.80 -6.45 5.70
N VAL A 79 10.11 -7.05 4.74
CA VAL A 79 9.26 -6.37 3.76
C VAL A 79 7.91 -7.07 3.72
N THR A 80 6.84 -6.28 3.67
CA THR A 80 5.47 -6.77 3.44
C THR A 80 4.81 -5.97 2.33
N THR A 81 3.62 -6.43 1.93
CA THR A 81 2.74 -5.72 1.00
C THR A 81 1.45 -5.35 1.69
N ALA A 82 0.99 -4.12 1.46
CA ALA A 82 -0.33 -3.64 1.86
C ALA A 82 -1.16 -3.25 0.64
N TYR A 83 -2.46 -3.56 0.70
CA TYR A 83 -3.44 -3.25 -0.32
C TYR A 83 -4.45 -2.26 0.25
N LEU A 84 -4.68 -1.17 -0.46
CA LEU A 84 -5.59 -0.11 -0.05
C LEU A 84 -6.65 0.11 -1.13
N VAL A 85 -7.90 0.31 -0.72
CA VAL A 85 -9.00 0.74 -1.59
C VAL A 85 -9.52 2.09 -1.10
N SER A 86 -9.75 3.01 -2.02
CA SER A 86 -10.29 4.35 -1.74
C SER A 86 -11.35 4.72 -2.79
N GLN A 87 -12.36 5.50 -2.39
CA GLN A 87 -13.30 6.11 -3.34
C GLN A 87 -12.64 7.27 -4.08
N ASN A 88 -12.94 7.40 -5.37
CA ASN A 88 -12.51 8.54 -6.16
C ASN A 88 -13.23 9.82 -5.67
N GLY A 89 -12.50 10.93 -5.52
CA GLY A 89 -13.09 12.25 -5.22
C GLY A 89 -13.35 12.58 -3.74
N ARG A 90 -13.09 11.67 -2.79
CA ARG A 90 -12.97 11.98 -1.35
C ARG A 90 -11.48 12.00 -0.96
N GLN A 91 -10.84 13.16 -1.05
CA GLN A 91 -9.55 13.43 -0.40
C GLN A 91 -9.69 14.67 0.47
#